data_AF-A0A2S9FHU9-F1
#
_entry.id   AF-A0A2S9FHU9-F1
#
_cell.length_a   1.000
_cell.length_b   1.000
_cell.length_c   1.000
_cell.angle_alpha   90.00
_cell.angle_beta   90.00
_cell.angle_gamma   90.00
#
_symmetry.space_group_name_H-M   'P 1'
#
loop_
_entity.id
_entity.type
_entity.pdbx_description
1 polymer ?
#
loop_
_entity_poly.entity_id
_entity_poly.type
_entity_poly.pdbx_seq_one_letter_code
_entity_poly.pdbx_strand_id
1 'polypeptide(L)' 'MGITDPINNVFGLLSTMVRAGVIAPLRPDKYLRIVTAMQRENMAITSGFAAAAQRCPDRAGLVDELGIL' A
#
# COMPACT_ATOMS: atom_id res chain seq x y z
N MET A 1 6.63 -5.82 31.58
CA MET A 1 6.97 -5.26 30.26
C MET A 1 8.45 -5.44 30.03
N GLY A 2 8.83 -6.46 29.26
CA GLY A 2 10.20 -6.65 28.81
C GLY A 2 10.53 -5.64 27.71
N ILE A 3 11.80 -5.23 27.65
CA ILE A 3 12.32 -4.33 26.61
C ILE A 3 12.11 -4.84 25.17
N THR A 4 11.78 -6.11 24.98
CA THR A 4 11.51 -6.76 23.70
C THR A 4 10.03 -6.79 23.30
N ASP A 5 9.10 -6.46 24.22
CA ASP A 5 7.66 -6.45 23.95
C ASP A 5 7.27 -5.57 22.75
N PRO A 6 7.84 -4.36 22.57
CA PRO A 6 7.52 -3.52 21.42
C PRO A 6 7.92 -4.17 20.08
N ILE A 7 9.05 -4.87 20.06
CA ILE A 7 9.57 -5.52 18.86
C ILE A 7 8.67 -6.70 18.47
N ASN A 8 8.32 -7.54 19.44
CA ASN A 8 7.42 -8.68 19.22
C ASN A 8 6.03 -8.21 18.72
N ASN A 9 5.54 -7.09 19.25
CA ASN A 9 4.28 -6.50 18.80
C ASN A 9 4.35 -5.98 17.36
N VAL A 10 5.44 -5.30 16.98
CA VAL A 10 5.64 -4.82 15.60
C VAL A 10 5.74 -6.00 14.63
N PHE A 11 6.48 -7.06 14.97
CA PHE A 11 6.52 -8.27 14.15
C PHE A 11 5.16 -8.95 14.03
N GLY A 12 4.40 -9.03 15.13
CA GLY A 12 3.03 -9.56 15.14
C GLY A 12 2.11 -8.78 14.21
N LEU A 13 2.13 -7.45 14.28
CA LEU A 13 1.37 -6.57 13.40
C LEU A 13 1.76 -6.75 11.93
N LEU A 14 3.07 -6.71 11.65
CA LEU A 14 3.58 -6.88 10.29
C LEU A 14 3.16 -8.23 9.70
N SER A 15 3.29 -9.31 10.48
CA SER A 15 2.87 -10.65 10.06
C SER A 15 1.37 -10.70 9.73
N THR A 16 0.55 -10.01 10.52
CA THR A 16 -0.90 -9.93 10.31
C THR A 16 -1.23 -9.16 9.03
N MET A 17 -0.58 -8.02 8.79
CA MET A 17 -0.76 -7.23 7.58
C MET A 17 -0.33 -7.98 6.32
N VAL A 18 0.75 -8.76 6.40
CA VAL A 18 1.21 -9.62 5.30
C VAL A 18 0.21 -10.73 5.02
N ARG A 19 -0.24 -11.43 6.07
CA ARG A 19 -1.22 -12.51 5.94
C ARG A 19 -2.58 -12.01 5.43
N ALA A 20 -2.98 -10.80 5.81
CA ALA A 20 -4.17 -10.13 5.30
C ALA A 20 -4.02 -9.57 3.88
N GLY A 21 -2.82 -9.65 3.27
CA GLY A 21 -2.57 -9.16 1.91
C GLY A 21 -2.43 -7.64 1.78
N VAL A 22 -2.50 -6.91 2.90
CA VAL A 22 -2.30 -5.45 2.94
C VAL A 22 -0.86 -5.14 2.50
N ILE A 23 0.12 -5.80 3.11
CA ILE A 23 1.52 -5.74 2.69
C ILE A 23 1.84 -7.02 1.92
N ALA A 24 1.96 -6.91 0.59
CA ALA A 24 2.33 -8.06 -0.23
C ALA A 24 3.83 -8.05 -0.53
N PRO A 25 4.48 -9.20 -0.72
CA PRO A 25 5.82 -9.24 -1.28
C PRO A 25 5.77 -8.73 -2.72
N LEU A 26 6.07 -7.45 -2.92
CA LEU A 26 6.24 -6.81 -4.23
C LEU A 26 7.72 -6.57 -4.48
N ARG A 27 8.07 -6.36 -5.75
CA ARG A 27 9.42 -5.92 -6.09
C ARG A 27 9.74 -4.58 -5.39
N PRO A 28 10.96 -4.38 -4.85
CA PRO A 28 11.29 -3.18 -4.07
C PRO A 28 11.14 -1.86 -4.84
N ASP A 29 11.46 -1.87 -6.14
CA ASP A 29 11.27 -0.74 -7.05
C ASP A 29 9.79 -0.29 -7.12
N LYS A 30 8.85 -1.23 -7.04
CA LYS A 30 7.41 -0.95 -7.03
C LYS A 30 7.00 -0.20 -5.77
N TYR A 31 7.58 -0.54 -4.62
CA TYR A 31 7.35 0.18 -3.37
C TYR A 31 7.87 1.61 -3.43
N LEU A 32 9.04 1.83 -4.03
CA LEU A 32 9.56 3.18 -4.25
C LEU A 32 8.59 4.00 -5.11
N ARG A 33 8.08 3.43 -6.20
CA ARG A 33 7.09 4.10 -7.05
C ARG A 33 5.80 4.45 -6.30
N ILE A 34 5.27 3.52 -5.50
CA ILE A 34 4.09 3.75 -4.66
C ILE A 34 4.35 4.93 -3.70
N VAL A 35 5.47 4.91 -2.96
CA VAL A 35 5.81 5.98 -2.01
C VAL A 35 5.98 7.33 -2.71
N THR A 36 6.66 7.38 -3.85
CA THR A 36 6.82 8.63 -4.61
C THR A 36 5.49 9.17 -5.13
N ALA A 37 4.55 8.30 -5.52
CA ALA A 37 3.23 8.70 -5.96
C ALA A 37 2.39 9.24 -4.79
N MET A 38 2.46 8.59 -3.62
CA MET A 38 1.81 9.07 -2.40
C MET A 38 2.37 10.41 -1.90
N GLN A 39 3.68 10.62 -2.01
CA GLN A 39 4.32 11.89 -1.65
C GLN A 39 3.84 13.05 -2.53
N ARG A 40 3.64 12.82 -3.84
CA ARG A 40 3.08 13.83 -4.76
C ARG A 40 1.66 14.27 -4.35
N GLU A 41 0.90 13.37 -3.75
CA GLU A 41 -0.45 13.61 -3.22
C GLU A 41 -0.44 14.14 -1.77
N ASN A 42 0.72 14.59 -1.24
CA ASN A 42 0.88 15.05 0.15
C ASN A 42 0.36 14.05 1.20
N MET A 43 0.37 12.75 0.91
CA MET A 43 -0.20 11.69 1.77
C MET A 43 -1.67 11.93 2.13
N ALA A 44 -2.41 12.67 1.30
CA ALA A 44 -3.85 12.88 1.45
C ALA A 44 -4.65 11.60 1.15
N ILE A 45 -5.97 11.65 1.31
CA ILE A 45 -6.86 10.52 1.03
C ILE A 45 -6.71 10.02 -0.42
N THR A 46 -6.43 10.93 -1.37
CA THR A 46 -6.21 10.61 -2.79
C THR A 46 -4.98 9.72 -3.03
N SER A 47 -4.02 9.71 -2.08
CA SER A 47 -2.81 8.88 -2.17
C SER A 47 -3.11 7.38 -2.26
N GLY A 48 -4.27 6.93 -1.75
CA GLY A 48 -4.72 5.55 -1.89
C GLY A 48 -4.94 5.14 -3.36
N PHE A 49 -5.53 6.03 -4.16
CA PHE A 49 -5.71 5.80 -5.60
C PHE A 49 -4.38 5.78 -6.33
N ALA A 50 -3.48 6.73 -6.00
CA ALA A 50 -2.14 6.77 -6.58
C ALA A 50 -1.32 5.51 -6.25
N ALA A 51 -1.41 5.01 -5.01
CA ALA A 51 -0.78 3.76 -4.60
C ALA A 51 -1.38 2.53 -5.32
N ALA A 52 -2.71 2.48 -5.45
CA ALA A 52 -3.40 1.41 -6.17
C ALA A 52 -3.00 1.36 -7.64
N ALA A 53 -2.94 2.52 -8.31
CA ALA A 53 -2.50 2.64 -9.71
C ALA A 53 -1.06 2.14 -9.92
N GLN A 54 -0.14 2.41 -8.97
CA GLN A 54 1.22 1.85 -9.06
C GLN A 54 1.27 0.35 -8.75
N ARG A 55 0.35 -0.17 -7.91
CA ARG A 55 0.31 -1.60 -7.53
C ARG A 55 -0.31 -2.46 -8.62
N CYS A 56 -1.37 -1.99 -9.26
CA CYS A 56 -2.17 -2.69 -10.26
C CYS A 56 -2.42 -1.80 -11.49
N PRO A 57 -1.38 -1.48 -12.29
CA PRO A 57 -1.52 -0.53 -13.40
C PRO A 57 -2.42 -1.02 -14.53
N ASP A 58 -2.52 -2.35 -14.72
CA ASP A 58 -3.28 -2.96 -15.82
C ASP A 58 -4.71 -3.36 -15.41
N ARG A 59 -5.21 -2.84 -14.28
CA ARG A 59 -6.56 -3.12 -13.79
C ARG A 59 -7.40 -1.84 -13.80
N ALA A 60 -8.67 -1.98 -14.15
CA ALA A 60 -9.66 -0.92 -14.06
C ALA A 60 -9.66 -0.29 -12.65
N GLY A 61 -9.50 1.02 -12.56
CA GLY A 61 -9.44 1.78 -11.31
C GLY A 61 -10.77 2.43 -10.95
N LEU A 62 -11.46 3.01 -11.95
CA LEU A 62 -12.79 3.59 -11.80
C LEU A 62 -13.69 3.10 -12.93
N VAL A 63 -14.90 2.65 -12.60
CA VAL A 63 -15.92 2.29 -13.58
C VAL A 63 -17.15 3.13 -13.28
N ASP A 64 -17.59 3.90 -14.27
CA ASP A 64 -18.78 4.74 -14.19
C ASP A 64 -19.59 4.63 -15.50
N GLU A 65 -20.66 5.41 -15.62
CA GLU A 65 -21.48 5.48 -16.83
C GLU A 65 -20.75 6.04 -18.07
N LEU A 66 -19.62 6.73 -17.88
CA LEU A 66 -18.79 7.27 -18.95
C LEU A 66 -17.74 6.27 -19.43
N GLY A 67 -17.46 5.22 -18.65
CA GLY A 67 -16.64 4.09 -19.04
C GLY A 67 -15.71 3.59 -17.94
N ILE A 68 -14.49 3.20 -18.33
CA ILE A 68 -13.46 2.64 -17.44
C ILE A 68 -12.22 3.52 -17.51
N LEU A 69 -11.73 3.94 -16.34
CA LEU A 69 -10.47 4.68 -16.15
C LEU A 69 -9.45 3.85 -15.35
#